data_AF-S3LUB8-F1
#
_entry.id   AF-S3LUB8-F1
#
_cell.length_a   1.000
_cell.length_b   1.000
_cell.length_c   1.000
_cell.angle_alpha   90.00
_cell.angle_beta   90.00
_cell.angle_gamma   90.00
#
_symmetry.space_group_name_H-M   'P 1'
#
loop_
_entity.id
_entity.type
_entity.pdbx_description
1 polymer ?
#
loop_
_entity_poly.entity_id
_entity_poly.type
_entity_poly.pdbx_seq_one_letter_code
_entity_poly.pdbx_strand_id
1 'polypeptide(L)'
;MKIIYRYVLLCFIIISIAAGCTSVPSPVKDEPVQSQEVAVPAPEPVIKQEPVEPAVPVEPAKPESSAKAEESPVEPAPVVKKQEPVVEVKPEPAEEKNTIIAEFEGVTITKETYDQTKTEMEKIVEKLNRITATKDYTQWRTFLSEEYKEQYSQPLTLKKVSEALPVKGIKLKSLRDYFTYVFVPSRQNVRVDDIKFVSPTRVDVIMQQGNTSLLVYGLENIDGSWKLIPPKL
;
A
#
# COMPACT_ATOMS: atom_id res chain seq x y z
N MET A 1 18.93 2.00 10.21
CA MET A 1 18.63 1.62 8.80
C MET A 1 18.88 0.15 8.45
N LYS A 2 19.84 -0.58 9.04
CA LYS A 2 20.11 -2.01 8.72
C LYS A 2 18.94 -2.99 8.95
N ILE A 3 18.01 -2.67 9.84
CA ILE A 3 16.90 -3.57 10.21
C ILE A 3 15.85 -3.63 9.08
N ILE A 4 15.53 -2.50 8.46
CA ILE A 4 14.53 -2.40 7.37
C ILE A 4 15.01 -3.17 6.12
N TYR A 5 16.29 -3.03 5.76
CA TYR A 5 16.90 -3.77 4.63
C TYR A 5 16.81 -5.29 4.79
N ARG A 6 16.92 -5.82 6.02
CA ARG A 6 16.80 -7.27 6.26
C ARG A 6 15.39 -7.78 6.00
N TYR A 7 14.35 -7.04 6.38
CA TYR A 7 12.96 -7.47 6.14
C TYR A 7 12.56 -7.39 4.66
N VAL A 8 13.07 -6.43 3.90
CA VAL A 8 12.79 -6.30 2.45
C VAL A 8 13.51 -7.40 1.65
N LEU A 9 14.77 -7.71 1.97
CA LEU A 9 15.53 -8.77 1.31
C LEU A 9 14.94 -10.17 1.55
N LEU A 10 14.30 -10.39 2.71
CA LEU A 10 13.73 -11.69 3.08
C LEU A 10 12.48 -12.09 2.28
N CYS A 11 11.75 -11.15 1.68
CA CYS A 11 10.69 -11.48 0.73
C CYS A 11 11.23 -12.05 -0.59
N PHE A 12 12.50 -11.76 -0.94
CA PHE A 12 13.12 -12.21 -2.19
C PHE A 12 13.94 -13.51 -2.07
N ILE A 13 14.33 -13.92 -0.85
CA ILE A 13 15.27 -15.05 -0.66
C ILE A 13 14.60 -16.45 -0.74
N ILE A 14 13.28 -16.54 -0.89
CA ILE A 14 12.57 -17.84 -0.86
C ILE A 14 12.63 -18.58 -2.22
N ILE A 15 13.22 -18.00 -3.27
CA ILE A 15 13.15 -18.48 -4.68
C ILE A 15 14.09 -19.68 -5.01
N SER A 16 14.72 -20.38 -4.07
CA SER A 16 15.68 -21.43 -4.48
C SER A 16 15.82 -22.60 -3.53
N ILE A 17 14.89 -23.57 -3.57
CA ILE A 17 15.26 -24.99 -3.46
C ILE A 17 14.44 -25.81 -4.46
N ALA A 18 15.18 -26.50 -5.32
CA ALA A 18 14.74 -27.35 -6.41
C ALA A 18 13.79 -28.47 -5.98
N ALA A 19 12.94 -28.86 -6.94
CA ALA A 19 12.12 -30.04 -6.92
C ALA A 19 12.96 -31.31 -6.69
N GLY A 20 12.65 -32.04 -5.62
CA GLY A 20 13.06 -33.43 -5.41
C GLY A 20 11.83 -34.25 -5.04
N CYS A 21 11.39 -35.12 -5.94
CA CYS A 21 10.35 -36.12 -5.71
C CYS A 21 10.88 -37.24 -4.82
N THR A 22 10.11 -37.71 -3.82
CA THR A 22 10.03 -39.15 -3.45
C THR A 22 8.73 -39.47 -2.66
N SER A 23 7.93 -40.37 -3.24
CA SER A 23 7.12 -41.45 -2.62
C SER A 23 6.17 -41.23 -1.41
N VAL A 24 4.86 -41.30 -1.73
CA VAL A 24 3.69 -42.02 -1.13
C VAL A 24 4.06 -43.23 -0.21
N PRO A 25 3.26 -43.71 0.80
CA PRO A 25 1.78 -43.69 0.95
C PRO A 25 1.11 -43.40 2.33
N SER A 26 -0.19 -43.05 2.21
CA SER A 26 -1.40 -43.33 3.03
C SER A 26 -1.45 -43.11 4.54
N PRO A 27 -2.51 -42.44 5.07
CA PRO A 27 -2.98 -42.66 6.42
C PRO A 27 -4.28 -43.48 6.46
N VAL A 28 -4.24 -44.49 7.32
CA VAL A 28 -5.35 -45.34 7.77
C VAL A 28 -6.32 -44.48 8.61
N LYS A 29 -7.63 -44.75 8.44
CA LYS A 29 -8.73 -44.29 9.30
C LYS A 29 -8.49 -44.68 10.75
N ASP A 30 -8.80 -43.81 11.70
CA ASP A 30 -9.65 -44.14 12.86
C ASP A 30 -10.08 -42.85 13.57
N GLU A 31 -11.39 -42.65 13.62
CA GLU A 31 -12.13 -41.82 14.59
C GLU A 31 -12.61 -42.77 15.71
N PRO A 32 -13.28 -42.31 16.81
CA PRO A 32 -13.40 -40.97 17.40
C PRO A 32 -13.24 -41.01 18.95
N VAL A 33 -13.79 -40.01 19.65
CA VAL A 33 -14.07 -39.90 21.10
C VAL A 33 -12.90 -39.23 21.86
N GLN A 34 -13.05 -38.10 22.58
CA GLN A 34 -14.05 -37.84 23.61
C GLN A 34 -14.13 -36.36 23.97
N SER A 35 -15.37 -35.87 24.15
CA SER A 35 -15.73 -34.61 24.78
C SER A 35 -15.16 -34.47 26.19
N GLN A 36 -14.69 -33.29 26.54
CA GLN A 36 -14.91 -32.78 27.89
C GLN A 36 -15.18 -31.27 27.87
N GLU A 37 -16.24 -30.96 28.58
CA GLU A 37 -16.99 -29.71 28.65
C GLU A 37 -16.61 -28.96 29.94
N VAL A 38 -16.99 -27.68 29.97
CA VAL A 38 -17.18 -26.81 31.16
C VAL A 38 -15.92 -26.25 31.83
N ALA A 39 -15.72 -24.93 31.73
CA ALA A 39 -16.17 -24.00 32.78
C ALA A 39 -15.54 -22.61 32.59
N VAL A 40 -16.40 -21.66 32.21
CA VAL A 40 -16.20 -20.22 32.40
C VAL A 40 -16.31 -19.92 33.90
N PRO A 41 -15.50 -18.98 34.45
CA PRO A 41 -16.15 -17.77 34.97
C PRO A 41 -15.33 -16.50 34.74
N ALA A 42 -16.01 -15.48 34.19
CA ALA A 42 -15.87 -14.07 34.56
C ALA A 42 -17.05 -13.78 35.55
N PRO A 43 -17.08 -12.71 36.39
CA PRO A 43 -16.57 -11.36 36.09
C PRO A 43 -15.92 -10.60 37.28
N GLU A 44 -15.57 -9.34 36.97
CA GLU A 44 -14.87 -8.27 37.70
C GLU A 44 -15.40 -7.90 39.10
N PRO A 45 -14.70 -6.98 39.80
CA PRO A 45 -15.42 -5.76 40.16
C PRO A 45 -14.69 -4.44 39.80
N VAL A 46 -15.51 -3.61 39.17
CA VAL A 46 -15.51 -2.16 39.01
C VAL A 46 -15.15 -1.39 40.29
N ILE A 47 -14.24 -0.41 40.18
CA ILE A 47 -14.22 0.82 41.00
C ILE A 47 -14.15 1.99 39.99
N LYS A 48 -15.29 2.56 39.60
CA LYS A 48 -15.94 3.77 40.14
C LYS A 48 -15.16 5.09 39.95
N GLN A 49 -15.68 5.88 38.99
CA GLN A 49 -16.02 7.32 39.03
C GLN A 49 -14.88 8.34 39.22
N GLU A 50 -14.88 9.56 38.68
CA GLU A 50 -15.54 10.31 37.58
C GLU A 50 -14.82 11.71 37.62
N PRO A 51 -15.34 12.81 37.03
CA PRO A 51 -14.70 13.60 35.98
C PRO A 51 -14.04 14.90 36.47
N VAL A 52 -13.08 15.45 35.70
CA VAL A 52 -12.75 16.88 35.80
C VAL A 52 -12.48 17.45 34.40
N GLU A 53 -13.51 18.06 33.81
CA GLU A 53 -13.40 19.31 33.05
C GLU A 53 -13.95 20.42 33.99
N PRO A 54 -13.77 21.73 33.76
CA PRO A 54 -13.26 22.41 32.55
C PRO A 54 -12.26 23.56 32.81
N ALA A 55 -11.49 23.94 31.79
CA ALA A 55 -10.92 25.29 31.72
C ALA A 55 -10.66 25.70 30.25
N VAL A 56 -11.65 26.37 29.67
CA VAL A 56 -11.56 27.37 28.58
C VAL A 56 -11.99 28.67 29.28
N PRO A 57 -11.40 29.88 29.07
CA PRO A 57 -11.12 30.52 27.78
C PRO A 57 -9.77 31.29 27.76
N VAL A 58 -9.23 31.81 26.65
CA VAL A 58 -9.66 33.03 25.95
C VAL A 58 -8.89 33.13 24.62
N GLU A 59 -9.65 33.55 23.61
CA GLU A 59 -9.34 33.85 22.21
C GLU A 59 -8.59 35.21 22.07
N PRO A 60 -8.58 35.87 20.90
CA PRO A 60 -7.58 35.87 19.83
C PRO A 60 -6.63 37.08 19.83
N ALA A 61 -5.48 36.94 19.18
CA ALA A 61 -4.74 38.08 18.61
C ALA A 61 -4.77 37.98 17.08
N LYS A 62 -5.67 38.76 16.46
CA LYS A 62 -5.68 39.14 15.03
C LYS A 62 -4.88 40.46 14.87
N PRO A 63 -4.64 41.00 13.66
CA PRO A 63 -3.32 41.40 13.18
C PRO A 63 -3.15 42.93 13.12
N GLU A 64 -1.93 43.43 13.31
CA GLU A 64 -1.56 44.78 12.86
C GLU A 64 -1.48 44.77 11.32
N SER A 65 -2.33 45.51 10.62
CA SER A 65 -2.26 46.95 10.40
C SER A 65 -1.07 47.34 9.52
N SER A 66 -1.32 47.60 8.24
CA SER A 66 -1.29 48.99 7.76
C SER A 66 -1.90 49.10 6.37
N ALA A 67 -2.89 49.98 6.28
CA ALA A 67 -3.51 50.43 5.06
C ALA A 67 -2.60 51.42 4.32
N LYS A 68 -2.65 51.38 2.99
CA LYS A 68 -2.51 52.61 2.20
C LYS A 68 -3.50 52.57 1.05
N ALA A 69 -4.60 53.29 1.26
CA ALA A 69 -5.50 53.76 0.22
C ALA A 69 -4.97 55.10 -0.31
N GLU A 70 -5.05 55.29 -1.63
CA GLU A 70 -5.55 56.48 -2.35
C GLU A 70 -5.13 56.27 -3.82
N GLU A 71 -6.03 55.84 -4.70
CA GLU A 71 -7.04 56.66 -5.40
C GLU A 71 -6.46 57.26 -6.70
N SER A 72 -6.66 56.53 -7.80
CA SER A 72 -7.27 56.91 -9.11
C SER A 72 -7.64 58.40 -9.35
N PRO A 73 -7.99 58.88 -10.59
CA PRO A 73 -8.18 58.17 -11.87
C PRO A 73 -7.92 58.98 -13.20
N VAL A 74 -8.20 58.31 -14.35
CA VAL A 74 -8.66 58.76 -15.72
C VAL A 74 -7.79 59.74 -16.57
N GLU A 75 -7.64 59.71 -17.92
CA GLU A 75 -8.18 59.03 -19.13
C GLU A 75 -7.36 59.55 -20.39
N PRO A 76 -7.75 59.45 -21.69
CA PRO A 76 -7.76 58.33 -22.67
C PRO A 76 -6.87 58.50 -23.95
N ALA A 77 -6.63 57.34 -24.62
CA ALA A 77 -6.53 57.05 -26.08
C ALA A 77 -5.41 57.67 -26.97
N PRO A 78 -5.10 57.17 -28.21
CA PRO A 78 -5.63 56.02 -28.97
C PRO A 78 -4.58 55.08 -29.65
N VAL A 79 -5.02 53.83 -29.91
CA VAL A 79 -4.81 52.97 -31.11
C VAL A 79 -3.45 53.00 -31.85
N VAL A 80 -2.69 51.90 -31.74
CA VAL A 80 -1.87 51.38 -32.85
C VAL A 80 -2.14 49.88 -33.03
N LYS A 81 -2.70 49.54 -34.18
CA LYS A 81 -2.83 48.18 -34.73
C LYS A 81 -1.51 47.43 -34.57
N LYS A 82 -1.50 46.35 -33.78
CA LYS A 82 -0.48 45.31 -33.86
C LYS A 82 -1.16 44.07 -34.40
N GLN A 83 -0.74 43.66 -35.59
CA GLN A 83 -1.12 42.40 -36.21
C GLN A 83 -0.80 41.27 -35.23
N GLU A 84 -1.82 40.51 -34.85
CA GLU A 84 -1.62 39.25 -34.13
C GLU A 84 -0.89 38.28 -35.06
N PRO A 85 0.23 37.68 -34.64
CA PRO A 85 0.77 36.55 -35.36
C PRO A 85 -0.21 35.39 -35.16
N VAL A 86 -0.52 34.71 -36.25
CA VAL A 86 -1.21 33.43 -36.26
C VAL A 86 -0.55 32.52 -35.22
N VAL A 87 -1.25 32.28 -34.12
CA VAL A 87 -0.88 31.24 -33.16
C VAL A 87 -1.05 29.92 -33.89
N GLU A 88 0.07 29.39 -34.36
CA GLU A 88 0.23 28.01 -34.79
C GLU A 88 -0.23 27.11 -33.63
N VAL A 89 -1.37 26.46 -33.83
CA VAL A 89 -1.93 25.50 -32.88
C VAL A 89 -1.01 24.28 -32.87
N LYS A 90 -0.07 24.26 -31.91
CA LYS A 90 0.79 23.12 -31.59
C LYS A 90 -0.09 21.92 -31.19
N PRO A 91 -0.13 20.80 -31.94
CA PRO A 91 -0.95 19.63 -31.59
C PRO A 91 -0.33 18.72 -30.51
N GLU A 92 0.75 19.16 -29.84
CA GLU A 92 1.59 18.31 -28.96
C GLU A 92 0.90 17.62 -27.75
N PRO A 93 -0.15 18.14 -27.09
CA PRO A 93 -0.65 17.50 -25.86
C PRO A 93 -1.41 16.19 -26.06
N ALA A 94 -1.99 15.98 -27.25
CA ALA A 94 -2.83 14.81 -27.53
C ALA A 94 -2.01 13.60 -28.02
N GLU A 95 -0.90 13.83 -28.73
CA GLU A 95 -0.05 12.75 -29.24
C GLU A 95 0.78 12.09 -28.13
N GLU A 96 1.26 12.87 -27.15
CA GLU A 96 2.06 12.33 -26.04
C GLU A 96 1.25 11.38 -25.14
N LYS A 97 -0.04 11.69 -24.91
CA LYS A 97 -0.92 10.85 -24.07
C LYS A 97 -1.23 9.48 -24.66
N ASN A 98 -1.40 9.43 -25.98
CA ASN A 98 -1.71 8.20 -26.72
C ASN A 98 -0.46 7.37 -27.06
N THR A 99 0.73 7.82 -26.64
CA THR A 99 1.97 7.07 -26.84
C THR A 99 1.89 5.73 -26.10
N ILE A 100 2.06 4.63 -26.83
CA ILE A 100 2.06 3.27 -26.30
C ILE A 100 3.39 3.04 -25.58
N ILE A 101 3.31 2.62 -24.31
CA ILE A 101 4.48 2.35 -23.46
C ILE A 101 4.68 0.85 -23.17
N ALA A 102 3.65 0.03 -23.35
CA ALA A 102 3.71 -1.42 -23.22
C ALA A 102 2.57 -2.09 -23.99
N GLU A 103 2.73 -3.36 -24.35
CA GLU A 103 1.70 -4.19 -24.98
C GLU A 103 1.71 -5.60 -24.36
N PHE A 104 0.53 -6.12 -24.04
CA PHE A 104 0.35 -7.45 -23.46
C PHE A 104 -0.81 -8.15 -24.16
N GLU A 105 -0.53 -9.25 -24.87
CA GLU A 105 -1.57 -10.08 -25.51
C GLU A 105 -2.60 -9.27 -26.33
N GLY A 106 -2.13 -8.25 -27.06
CA GLY A 106 -2.97 -7.35 -27.87
C GLY A 106 -3.64 -6.20 -27.10
N VAL A 107 -3.34 -6.03 -25.81
CA VAL A 107 -3.75 -4.88 -25.00
C VAL A 107 -2.59 -3.89 -24.89
N THR A 108 -2.78 -2.69 -25.43
CA THR A 108 -1.80 -1.60 -25.36
C THR A 108 -2.01 -0.74 -24.13
N ILE A 109 -0.93 -0.45 -23.40
CA ILE A 109 -0.90 0.51 -22.30
C ILE A 109 -0.33 1.83 -22.84
N THR A 110 -1.06 2.91 -22.68
CA THR A 110 -0.60 4.25 -23.09
C THR A 110 0.03 5.00 -21.92
N LYS A 111 0.75 6.09 -22.21
CA LYS A 111 1.27 7.01 -21.21
C LYS A 111 0.16 7.54 -20.29
N GLU A 112 -1.01 7.86 -20.85
CA GLU A 112 -2.16 8.29 -20.05
C GLU A 112 -2.64 7.21 -19.07
N THR A 113 -2.77 5.95 -19.53
CA THR A 113 -3.14 4.83 -18.65
C THR A 113 -2.13 4.66 -17.51
N TYR A 114 -0.85 4.82 -17.80
CA TYR A 114 0.20 4.78 -16.79
C TYR A 114 0.09 5.93 -15.78
N ASP A 115 -0.06 7.17 -16.24
CA ASP A 115 -0.14 8.35 -15.35
C ASP A 115 -1.36 8.26 -14.42
N GLN A 116 -2.49 7.78 -14.95
CA GLN A 116 -3.70 7.50 -14.16
C GLN A 116 -3.48 6.38 -13.15
N THR A 117 -2.93 5.25 -13.58
CA THR A 117 -2.69 4.09 -12.71
C THR A 117 -1.70 4.43 -11.60
N LYS A 118 -0.65 5.19 -11.89
CA LYS A 118 0.32 5.65 -10.89
C LYS A 118 -0.36 6.51 -9.82
N THR A 119 -1.22 7.44 -10.24
CA THR A 119 -2.01 8.28 -9.33
C THR A 119 -2.94 7.44 -8.44
N GLU A 120 -3.54 6.37 -8.97
CA GLU A 120 -4.32 5.42 -8.17
C GLU A 120 -3.46 4.66 -7.16
N MET A 121 -2.27 4.19 -7.59
CA MET A 121 -1.33 3.49 -6.72
C MET A 121 -0.85 4.37 -5.57
N GLU A 122 -0.59 5.66 -5.81
CA GLU A 122 -0.25 6.63 -4.77
C GLU A 122 -1.33 6.68 -3.68
N LYS A 123 -2.61 6.77 -4.07
CA LYS A 123 -3.75 6.80 -3.13
C LYS A 123 -3.89 5.48 -2.35
N ILE A 124 -3.67 4.35 -3.01
CA ILE A 124 -3.73 3.04 -2.36
C ILE A 124 -2.59 2.88 -1.36
N VAL A 125 -1.36 3.23 -1.75
CA VAL A 125 -0.19 3.17 -0.87
C VAL A 125 -0.34 4.11 0.31
N GLU A 126 -0.91 5.30 0.13
CA GLU A 126 -1.23 6.20 1.24
C GLU A 126 -2.17 5.55 2.26
N LYS A 127 -3.24 4.88 1.79
CA LYS A 127 -4.15 4.13 2.67
C LYS A 127 -3.43 2.98 3.38
N LEU A 128 -2.60 2.21 2.66
CA LEU A 128 -1.81 1.13 3.25
C LEU A 128 -0.82 1.64 4.30
N ASN A 129 -0.17 2.79 4.07
CA ASN A 129 0.71 3.42 5.05
C ASN A 129 -0.06 3.78 6.34
N ARG A 130 -1.26 4.36 6.23
CA ARG A 130 -2.11 4.64 7.40
C ARG A 130 -2.47 3.35 8.15
N ILE A 131 -2.86 2.31 7.43
CA ILE A 131 -3.17 0.98 8.00
C ILE A 131 -1.96 0.39 8.74
N THR A 132 -0.76 0.48 8.18
CA THR A 132 0.45 -0.02 8.85
C THR A 132 0.83 0.81 10.07
N ALA A 133 0.62 2.13 10.04
CA ALA A 133 0.86 3.01 11.17
C ALA A 133 -0.09 2.72 12.34
N THR A 134 -1.38 2.46 12.06
CA THR A 134 -2.38 2.11 13.07
C THR A 134 -2.45 0.62 13.40
N LYS A 135 -1.71 -0.21 12.65
CA LYS A 135 -1.75 -1.68 12.74
C LYS A 135 -3.17 -2.23 12.58
N ASP A 136 -3.95 -1.65 11.67
CA ASP A 136 -5.34 -2.05 11.44
C ASP A 136 -5.42 -3.31 10.56
N TYR A 137 -5.37 -4.47 11.22
CA TYR A 137 -5.48 -5.77 10.55
C TYR A 137 -6.79 -5.93 9.77
N THR A 138 -7.90 -5.39 10.29
CA THR A 138 -9.22 -5.57 9.68
C THR A 138 -9.30 -4.83 8.37
N GLN A 139 -8.84 -3.57 8.33
CA GLN A 139 -8.75 -2.78 7.10
C GLN A 139 -7.74 -3.39 6.13
N TRP A 140 -6.56 -3.80 6.62
CA TRP A 140 -5.56 -4.46 5.77
C TRP A 140 -6.11 -5.65 4.98
N ARG A 141 -6.92 -6.51 5.63
CA ARG A 141 -7.53 -7.67 4.97
C ARG A 141 -8.40 -7.32 3.77
N THR A 142 -8.95 -6.11 3.70
CA THR A 142 -9.78 -5.67 2.58
C THR A 142 -8.96 -5.38 1.31
N PHE A 143 -7.66 -5.13 1.46
CA PHE A 143 -6.71 -4.94 0.35
C PHE A 143 -6.11 -6.25 -0.14
N LEU A 144 -6.36 -7.38 0.51
CA LEU A 144 -5.78 -8.66 0.13
C LEU A 144 -6.62 -9.37 -0.92
N SER A 145 -5.96 -9.98 -1.90
CA SER A 145 -6.57 -11.02 -2.74
C SER A 145 -6.85 -12.28 -1.90
N GLU A 146 -7.73 -13.15 -2.40
CA GLU A 146 -7.96 -14.45 -1.76
C GLU A 146 -6.69 -15.30 -1.74
N GLU A 147 -5.94 -15.33 -2.83
CA GLU A 147 -4.63 -16.01 -2.91
C GLU A 147 -3.68 -15.55 -1.79
N TYR A 148 -3.58 -14.24 -1.55
CA TYR A 148 -2.75 -13.71 -0.47
C TYR A 148 -3.19 -14.23 0.90
N LYS A 149 -4.50 -14.21 1.17
CA LYS A 149 -5.07 -14.68 2.44
C LYS A 149 -4.81 -16.17 2.62
N GLU A 150 -5.03 -16.97 1.59
CA GLU A 150 -4.82 -18.42 1.61
C GLU A 150 -3.36 -18.75 1.86
N GLN A 151 -2.45 -18.21 1.06
CA GLN A 151 -1.02 -18.48 1.13
C GLN A 151 -0.44 -18.18 2.51
N TYR A 152 -0.73 -17.00 3.07
CA TYR A 152 -0.23 -16.57 4.38
C TYR A 152 -1.10 -17.02 5.55
N SER A 153 -2.10 -17.88 5.32
CA SER A 153 -2.77 -18.65 6.37
C SER A 153 -2.23 -20.07 6.48
N GLN A 154 -1.46 -20.55 5.50
CA GLN A 154 -0.91 -21.91 5.53
C GLN A 154 0.17 -22.07 6.61
N PRO A 155 0.09 -23.11 7.47
CA PRO A 155 1.08 -23.36 8.52
C PRO A 155 2.52 -23.50 7.98
N LEU A 156 2.69 -24.15 6.82
CA LEU A 156 4.01 -24.32 6.18
C LEU A 156 4.58 -22.98 5.72
N THR A 157 3.77 -22.11 5.12
CA THR A 157 4.21 -20.77 4.71
C THR A 157 4.61 -19.94 5.93
N LEU A 158 3.76 -19.92 6.96
CA LEU A 158 4.02 -19.16 8.18
C LEU A 158 5.29 -19.65 8.91
N LYS A 159 5.53 -20.96 8.93
CA LYS A 159 6.77 -21.55 9.45
C LYS A 159 7.99 -21.07 8.67
N LYS A 160 7.98 -21.17 7.33
CA LYS A 160 9.08 -20.70 6.48
C LYS A 160 9.39 -19.22 6.71
N VAL A 161 8.35 -18.38 6.74
CA VAL A 161 8.51 -16.94 6.98
C VAL A 161 9.07 -16.68 8.38
N SER A 162 8.56 -17.37 9.41
CA SER A 162 9.01 -17.28 10.79
C SER A 162 10.51 -17.61 10.94
N GLU A 163 10.99 -18.68 10.29
CA GLU A 163 12.39 -19.10 10.33
C GLU A 163 13.32 -18.10 9.62
N ALA A 164 12.80 -17.46 8.57
CA ALA A 164 13.51 -16.47 7.78
C ALA A 164 13.62 -15.11 8.50
N LEU A 165 12.79 -14.83 9.51
CA LEU A 165 12.81 -13.55 10.22
C LEU A 165 14.22 -13.21 10.76
N PRO A 166 14.62 -11.92 10.69
CA PRO A 166 15.92 -11.49 11.21
C PRO A 166 15.95 -11.52 12.74
N VAL A 167 14.77 -11.42 13.36
CA VAL A 167 14.55 -11.59 14.80
C VAL A 167 14.25 -13.06 15.09
N LYS A 168 15.01 -13.66 16.01
CA LYS A 168 14.83 -15.07 16.37
C LYS A 168 13.73 -15.23 17.43
N GLY A 169 13.06 -16.38 17.42
CA GLY A 169 12.07 -16.76 18.43
C GLY A 169 10.63 -16.36 18.14
N ILE A 170 10.36 -15.57 17.09
CA ILE A 170 8.97 -15.26 16.67
C ILE A 170 8.42 -16.44 15.87
N LYS A 171 7.34 -17.05 16.36
CA LYS A 171 6.59 -18.12 15.68
C LYS A 171 5.27 -17.56 15.15
N LEU A 172 5.12 -17.50 13.84
CA LEU A 172 3.88 -17.07 13.20
C LEU A 172 2.86 -18.21 13.21
N LYS A 173 1.65 -17.98 13.72
CA LYS A 173 0.57 -18.98 13.81
C LYS A 173 -0.65 -18.60 12.99
N SER A 174 -0.74 -17.36 12.55
CA SER A 174 -1.89 -16.85 11.81
C SER A 174 -1.50 -15.76 10.82
N LEU A 175 -2.41 -15.45 9.90
CA LEU A 175 -2.32 -14.29 9.02
C LEU A 175 -2.19 -12.96 9.81
N ARG A 176 -2.78 -12.88 11.01
CA ARG A 176 -2.65 -11.71 11.90
C ARG A 176 -1.24 -11.59 12.47
N ASP A 177 -0.59 -12.71 12.80
CA ASP A 177 0.82 -12.69 13.22
C ASP A 177 1.71 -12.25 12.07
N TYR A 178 1.49 -12.78 10.87
CA TYR A 178 2.19 -12.34 9.67
C TYR A 178 2.03 -10.82 9.47
N PHE A 179 0.81 -10.31 9.55
CA PHE A 179 0.57 -8.87 9.46
C PHE A 179 1.40 -8.08 10.49
N THR A 180 1.32 -8.49 11.75
CA THR A 180 1.90 -7.75 12.89
C THR A 180 3.43 -7.78 12.87
N TYR A 181 4.02 -8.95 12.59
CA TYR A 181 5.46 -9.18 12.73
C TYR A 181 6.25 -9.12 11.42
N VAL A 182 5.57 -9.17 10.27
CA VAL A 182 6.21 -9.14 8.94
C VAL A 182 5.74 -7.93 8.15
N PHE A 183 4.43 -7.83 7.89
CA PHE A 183 3.91 -6.79 6.98
C PHE A 183 4.12 -5.39 7.53
N VAL A 184 3.63 -5.10 8.74
CA VAL A 184 3.77 -3.80 9.40
C VAL A 184 5.22 -3.31 9.45
N PRO A 185 6.20 -4.07 9.99
CA PRO A 185 7.58 -3.58 10.06
C PRO A 185 8.28 -3.50 8.70
N SER A 186 7.85 -4.25 7.69
CA SER A 186 8.46 -4.24 6.35
C SER A 186 7.89 -3.18 5.40
N ARG A 187 6.77 -2.54 5.77
CA ARG A 187 6.01 -1.60 4.91
C ARG A 187 5.80 -0.24 5.56
N GLN A 188 6.74 0.18 6.40
CA GLN A 188 6.71 1.52 6.98
C GLN A 188 7.14 2.57 5.97
N ASN A 189 6.34 3.64 5.85
CA ASN A 189 6.67 4.83 5.04
C ASN A 189 6.98 4.51 3.57
N VAL A 190 6.19 3.64 2.95
CA VAL A 190 6.34 3.32 1.53
C VAL A 190 5.95 4.51 0.68
N ARG A 191 6.67 4.76 -0.41
CA ARG A 191 6.33 5.76 -1.43
C ARG A 191 6.23 5.11 -2.80
N VAL A 192 5.47 5.74 -3.68
CA VAL A 192 5.38 5.35 -5.10
C VAL A 192 6.29 6.28 -5.87
N ASP A 193 7.47 5.80 -6.23
CA ASP A 193 8.38 6.57 -7.10
C ASP A 193 8.08 6.25 -8.57
N ASP A 194 7.74 4.98 -8.85
CA ASP A 194 7.42 4.47 -10.18
C ASP A 194 6.46 3.26 -10.08
N ILE A 195 5.84 2.88 -11.21
CA ILE A 195 5.07 1.65 -11.36
C ILE A 195 5.53 0.89 -12.61
N LYS A 196 5.35 -0.42 -12.62
CA LYS A 196 5.62 -1.26 -13.79
C LYS A 196 4.44 -2.18 -14.05
N PHE A 197 3.85 -2.09 -15.24
CA PHE A 197 2.86 -3.08 -15.68
C PHE A 197 3.55 -4.43 -15.89
N VAL A 198 2.95 -5.47 -15.33
CA VAL A 198 3.33 -6.88 -15.56
C VAL A 198 2.24 -7.65 -16.31
N SER A 199 1.02 -7.12 -16.32
CA SER A 199 -0.09 -7.49 -17.21
C SER A 199 -1.00 -6.26 -17.37
N PRO A 200 -2.06 -6.31 -18.20
CA PRO A 200 -3.05 -5.23 -18.28
C PRO A 200 -3.74 -4.90 -16.95
N THR A 201 -3.83 -5.88 -16.06
CA THR A 201 -4.53 -5.77 -14.78
C THR A 201 -3.59 -5.70 -13.59
N ARG A 202 -2.28 -5.91 -13.77
CA ARG A 202 -1.33 -6.05 -12.66
C ARG A 202 -0.15 -5.11 -12.79
N VAL A 203 0.20 -4.46 -11.69
CA VAL A 203 1.31 -3.53 -11.57
C VAL A 203 2.20 -3.85 -10.37
N ASP A 204 3.49 -3.67 -10.55
CA ASP A 204 4.47 -3.60 -9.48
C ASP A 204 4.70 -2.14 -9.10
N VAL A 205 4.57 -1.83 -7.81
CA VAL A 205 4.90 -0.52 -7.24
C VAL A 205 6.36 -0.51 -6.85
N ILE A 206 7.08 0.51 -7.33
CA ILE A 206 8.53 0.63 -7.18
C ILE A 206 8.86 1.85 -6.29
N MET A 207 9.72 1.63 -5.31
CA MET A 207 10.32 2.65 -4.47
C MET A 207 11.83 2.69 -4.71
N GLN A 208 12.35 3.85 -5.06
CA GLN A 208 13.78 4.09 -5.23
C GLN A 208 14.44 4.32 -3.86
N GLN A 209 15.58 3.69 -3.61
CA GLN A 209 16.39 3.91 -2.40
C GLN A 209 17.87 3.99 -2.79
N GLY A 210 18.37 5.21 -2.93
CA GLY A 210 19.70 5.45 -3.52
C GLY A 210 19.71 4.96 -4.97
N ASN A 211 20.60 4.02 -5.28
CA ASN A 211 20.73 3.43 -6.62
C ASN A 211 19.91 2.13 -6.79
N THR A 212 19.09 1.77 -5.81
CA THR A 212 18.33 0.51 -5.80
C THR A 212 16.85 0.77 -6.00
N SER A 213 16.24 0.10 -6.98
CA SER A 213 14.79 0.04 -7.15
C SER A 213 14.20 -1.14 -6.38
N LEU A 214 13.28 -0.86 -5.46
CA LEU A 214 12.63 -1.87 -4.62
C LEU A 214 11.19 -2.08 -5.07
N LEU A 215 10.82 -3.32 -5.42
CA LEU A 215 9.41 -3.71 -5.54
C LEU A 215 8.83 -3.78 -4.12
N VAL A 216 7.91 -2.87 -3.83
CA VAL A 216 7.27 -2.78 -2.50
C VAL A 216 5.93 -3.50 -2.47
N TYR A 217 5.18 -3.45 -3.57
CA TYR A 217 3.90 -4.14 -3.71
C TYR A 217 3.72 -4.66 -5.13
N GLY A 218 3.12 -5.84 -5.27
CA GLY A 218 2.43 -6.24 -6.49
C GLY A 218 0.94 -6.09 -6.25
N LEU A 219 0.26 -5.33 -7.11
CA LEU A 219 -1.19 -5.17 -7.06
C LEU A 219 -1.82 -5.62 -8.36
N GLU A 220 -2.98 -6.26 -8.25
CA GLU A 220 -3.79 -6.65 -9.39
C GLU A 220 -5.21 -6.12 -9.22
N ASN A 221 -5.75 -5.58 -10.31
CA ASN A 221 -7.12 -5.13 -10.40
C ASN A 221 -8.00 -6.37 -10.59
N ILE A 222 -8.69 -6.75 -9.53
CA ILE A 222 -9.63 -7.87 -9.49
C ILE A 222 -11.02 -7.24 -9.33
N ASP A 223 -11.87 -7.41 -10.34
CA ASP A 223 -13.25 -6.91 -10.38
C ASP A 223 -13.37 -5.40 -10.06
N GLY A 224 -12.45 -4.59 -10.58
CA GLY A 224 -12.43 -3.14 -10.38
C GLY A 224 -11.79 -2.70 -9.05
N SER A 225 -11.22 -3.62 -8.28
CA SER A 225 -10.53 -3.32 -7.01
C SER A 225 -9.08 -3.80 -7.05
N TRP A 226 -8.14 -2.88 -6.80
CA TRP A 226 -6.73 -3.23 -6.65
C TRP A 226 -6.49 -4.01 -5.35
N LYS A 227 -5.99 -5.24 -5.49
CA LYS A 227 -5.65 -6.16 -4.40
C LYS A 227 -4.16 -6.47 -4.39
N LEU A 228 -3.60 -6.61 -3.19
CA LEU A 228 -2.26 -7.12 -2.96
C LEU A 228 -2.19 -8.58 -3.40
N ILE A 229 -1.20 -8.90 -4.22
CA ILE A 229 -0.88 -10.25 -4.67
C ILE A 229 0.36 -10.73 -3.91
N PRO A 230 0.38 -11.99 -3.44
CA PRO A 230 1.55 -12.49 -2.74
C PRO A 230 2.77 -12.47 -3.67
N PRO A 231 3.97 -12.16 -3.16
CA PRO A 231 5.19 -12.42 -3.93
C PRO A 231 5.28 -13.92 -4.21
N LYS A 232 5.74 -14.27 -5.42
CA LYS A 232 6.02 -15.66 -5.76
C LYS A 232 7.13 -16.15 -4.82
N LEU A 233 6.81 -17.16 -4.00
CA LEU A 233 7.75 -17.79 -3.07
C LEU A 233 8.65 -18.77 -3.82
#